data_AF-A0A388TDG7-F1
#
_entry.id   AF-A0A388TDG7-F1
#
_cell.length_a   1.000
_cell.length_b   1.000
_cell.length_c   1.000
_cell.angle_alpha   90.00
_cell.angle_beta   90.00
_cell.angle_gamma   90.00
#
_symmetry.space_group_name_H-M   'P 1'
#
loop_
_entity.id
_entity.type
_entity.pdbx_description
1 polymer ?
#
loop_
_entity_poly.entity_id
_entity_poly.type
_entity_poly.pdbx_seq_one_letter_code
_entity_poly.pdbx_strand_id
1 'polypeptide(L)'
;MAIKARVKYEEIAPNHGVFTAEPLERGYGATLGNALRRILLSSLDGAAVSGVQISALDNIEEDELEVLANLKNLALKSYAEEVLELTLEAKGEGVITARDIQHTSDIEISNPDLHIATIKRGGKLKVALTVEKGVGYQIADEENKEGKVRLNASYSPVVKVDHRVEPARVGKSLDYDRLILEVWTNNAASPEEAVKRSSQLFKDQMDALLQKNTGNLRAVYTAGADKYSGVLTVEPLEKGYGTTLGNSLRRILLSSIEGAVVTAVKIEGVDHEFSTIDGVKEDVLDIIMNIKKLAIRSYSDTPLEMTLTATEKDGEVTAKAIQHDDELEIINTAQHIATLGKGGKLQITLTVEKGVGYQVADVIENKKINEDKNIPLGTMPIDAAFSPIVKVNHRVEQFSEKKREYDKLFLEIWTNGVVTPEDAVKTSAQILQEQIDIFLNPNSPDAEDGGAEASGSGGASILQDSVDVLELSSRSSNCLRKANIRTVGELVNTPPERLQDIKSFGKKSAEEINAALARYDLKLKGDADDFAENTDAEDNLEEDE
;
A
#
# COMPACT_ATOMS: atom_id res chain seq x y z
N MET A 1 1.32 -18.60 4.13
CA MET A 1 -0.04 -18.04 3.88
C MET A 1 0.00 -16.60 4.35
N ALA A 2 -0.08 -15.63 3.44
CA ALA A 2 0.00 -14.21 3.80
C ALA A 2 -1.27 -13.81 4.58
N ILE A 3 -1.09 -13.27 5.78
CA ILE A 3 -2.20 -12.79 6.59
C ILE A 3 -2.73 -11.51 5.94
N LYS A 4 -3.97 -11.53 5.45
CA LYS A 4 -4.58 -10.35 4.84
C LYS A 4 -5.21 -9.47 5.91
N ALA A 5 -4.93 -8.17 5.85
CA ALA A 5 -5.59 -7.17 6.67
C ALA A 5 -7.08 -7.11 6.31
N ARG A 6 -7.94 -6.88 7.31
CA ARG A 6 -9.39 -6.71 7.16
C ARG A 6 -9.85 -5.44 7.85
N VAL A 7 -10.93 -4.86 7.35
CA VAL A 7 -11.57 -3.69 7.98
C VAL A 7 -12.96 -4.09 8.47
N LYS A 8 -13.18 -4.00 9.78
CA LYS A 8 -14.50 -4.09 10.39
C LYS A 8 -15.10 -2.69 10.50
N TYR A 9 -16.30 -2.48 9.99
CA TYR A 9 -17.06 -1.25 10.16
C TYR A 9 -18.22 -1.46 11.15
N GLU A 10 -18.30 -0.59 12.14
CA GLU A 10 -19.39 -0.53 13.13
C GLU A 10 -20.05 0.85 13.06
N GLU A 11 -21.34 0.88 12.72
CA GLU A 11 -22.16 2.09 12.78
C GLU A 11 -22.61 2.35 14.23
N ILE A 12 -22.15 3.44 14.82
CA ILE A 12 -22.55 3.87 16.18
C ILE A 12 -23.78 4.76 16.11
N ALA A 13 -23.85 5.62 15.10
CA ALA A 13 -24.99 6.48 14.76
C ALA A 13 -24.94 6.81 13.25
N PRO A 14 -26.01 7.35 12.65
CA PRO A 14 -26.02 7.72 11.23
C PRO A 14 -24.88 8.64 10.79
N ASN A 15 -24.34 9.44 11.73
CA ASN A 15 -23.23 10.35 11.53
C ASN A 15 -21.94 9.97 12.28
N HIS A 16 -21.85 8.76 12.84
CA HIS A 16 -20.69 8.31 13.59
C HIS A 16 -20.39 6.83 13.35
N GLY A 17 -19.19 6.53 12.85
CA GLY A 17 -18.76 5.18 12.54
C GLY A 17 -17.33 4.89 13.00
N VAL A 18 -17.09 3.63 13.34
CA VAL A 18 -15.78 3.12 13.77
C VAL A 18 -15.29 2.08 12.78
N PHE A 19 -14.06 2.24 12.30
CA PHE A 19 -13.38 1.32 11.40
C PHE A 19 -12.18 0.71 12.12
N THR A 20 -12.16 -0.62 12.22
CA THR A 20 -11.04 -1.35 12.83
C THR A 20 -10.33 -2.15 11.75
N ALA A 21 -9.12 -1.75 11.41
CA ALA A 21 -8.27 -2.41 10.43
C ALA A 21 -7.17 -3.22 11.12
N GLU A 22 -7.18 -4.54 10.93
CA GLU A 22 -6.17 -5.46 11.49
C GLU A 22 -6.12 -6.78 10.69
N PRO A 23 -5.01 -7.53 10.75
CA PRO A 23 -3.69 -7.11 11.22
C PRO A 23 -2.96 -6.34 10.11
N LEU A 24 -2.37 -5.20 10.47
CA LEU A 24 -1.55 -4.39 9.59
C LEU A 24 -0.08 -4.60 9.92
N GLU A 25 0.82 -4.51 8.94
CA GLU A 25 2.26 -4.56 9.22
C GLU A 25 2.69 -3.44 10.17
N ARG A 26 3.75 -3.66 10.94
CA ARG A 26 4.13 -2.70 11.98
C ARG A 26 4.34 -1.30 11.43
N GLY A 27 3.72 -0.34 12.11
CA GLY A 27 3.67 1.05 11.68
C GLY A 27 2.53 1.34 10.71
N TYR A 28 2.06 0.42 9.85
CA TYR A 28 1.08 0.71 8.78
C TYR A 28 -0.17 1.40 9.30
N GLY A 29 -0.62 1.05 10.51
CA GLY A 29 -1.75 1.73 11.16
C GLY A 29 -1.54 3.24 11.29
N ALA A 30 -0.35 3.70 11.66
CA ALA A 30 -0.07 5.13 11.81
C ALA A 30 -0.01 5.87 10.47
N THR A 31 0.46 5.21 9.40
CA THR A 31 0.50 5.84 8.07
C THR A 31 -0.87 5.94 7.45
N LEU A 32 -1.63 4.84 7.47
CA LEU A 32 -3.00 4.82 6.95
C LEU A 32 -3.90 5.76 7.75
N GLY A 33 -3.81 5.73 9.09
CA GLY A 33 -4.60 6.60 9.96
C GLY A 33 -4.35 8.09 9.70
N ASN A 34 -3.08 8.51 9.58
CA ASN A 34 -2.75 9.90 9.26
C ASN A 34 -3.18 10.29 7.83
N ALA A 35 -3.01 9.40 6.86
CA ALA A 35 -3.39 9.66 5.47
C ALA A 35 -4.92 9.81 5.32
N LEU A 36 -5.68 8.82 5.78
CA LEU A 36 -7.15 8.81 5.74
C LEU A 36 -7.71 10.00 6.51
N ARG A 37 -7.21 10.29 7.72
CA ARG A 37 -7.64 11.45 8.51
C ARG A 37 -7.53 12.75 7.72
N ARG A 38 -6.41 12.96 7.02
CA ARG A 38 -6.20 14.19 6.27
C ARG A 38 -7.17 14.29 5.09
N ILE A 39 -7.31 13.21 4.33
CA ILE A 39 -8.17 13.16 3.13
C ILE A 39 -9.64 13.35 3.50
N LEU A 40 -10.11 12.64 4.53
CA LEU A 40 -11.46 12.76 5.06
C LEU A 40 -11.79 14.20 5.43
N LEU A 41 -10.87 14.91 6.10
CA LEU A 41 -11.11 16.27 6.55
C LEU A 41 -10.95 17.33 5.44
N SER A 42 -9.99 17.18 4.53
CA SER A 42 -9.62 18.26 3.61
C SER A 42 -10.02 18.05 2.16
N SER A 43 -10.30 16.82 1.73
CA SER A 43 -10.27 16.46 0.31
C SER A 43 -11.56 15.87 -0.22
N LEU A 44 -12.53 15.57 0.65
CA LEU A 44 -13.87 15.19 0.23
C LEU A 44 -14.63 16.41 -0.29
N ASP A 45 -15.29 16.22 -1.41
CA ASP A 45 -16.22 17.16 -1.99
C ASP A 45 -17.54 17.15 -1.21
N GLY A 46 -18.14 18.32 -1.11
CA GLY A 46 -19.47 18.48 -0.54
C GLY A 46 -20.02 19.86 -0.84
N ALA A 47 -21.11 20.21 -0.18
CA ALA A 47 -21.82 21.45 -0.42
C ALA A 47 -21.99 22.23 0.88
N ALA A 48 -21.87 23.55 0.78
CA ALA A 48 -21.95 24.44 1.92
C ALA A 48 -22.62 25.76 1.55
N VAL A 49 -23.16 26.44 2.57
CA VAL A 49 -23.61 27.83 2.45
C VAL A 49 -22.38 28.73 2.38
N SER A 50 -22.15 29.36 1.24
CA SER A 50 -21.01 30.25 1.01
C SER A 50 -21.37 31.73 1.02
N GLY A 51 -22.66 32.04 1.00
CA GLY A 51 -23.16 33.41 1.10
C GLY A 51 -24.54 33.48 1.72
N VAL A 52 -24.81 34.58 2.42
CA VAL A 52 -26.10 34.85 3.03
C VAL A 52 -26.50 36.30 2.78
N GLN A 53 -27.75 36.51 2.40
CA GLN A 53 -28.35 37.83 2.27
C GLN A 53 -29.63 37.90 3.09
N ILE A 54 -29.57 38.64 4.19
CA ILE A 54 -30.71 38.87 5.08
C ILE A 54 -31.45 40.10 4.57
N SER A 55 -32.69 39.91 4.11
CA SER A 55 -33.55 40.98 3.61
C SER A 55 -34.60 41.44 4.62
N ALA A 56 -34.91 40.63 5.64
CA ALA A 56 -35.77 40.98 6.76
C ALA A 56 -35.41 40.15 8.00
N LEU A 57 -35.28 40.82 9.15
CA LEU A 57 -34.96 40.24 10.45
C LEU A 57 -35.76 40.97 11.54
N ASP A 58 -37.09 40.87 11.48
CA ASP A 58 -38.00 41.67 12.32
C ASP A 58 -38.56 40.84 13.48
N ASN A 59 -38.45 41.35 14.72
CA ASN A 59 -38.94 40.71 15.95
C ASN A 59 -38.51 39.23 16.08
N ILE A 60 -37.22 38.97 15.93
CA ILE A 60 -36.61 37.66 16.12
C ILE A 60 -35.95 37.59 17.50
N GLU A 61 -35.88 36.40 18.10
CA GLU A 61 -35.23 36.20 19.40
C GLU A 61 -33.71 36.28 19.32
N GLU A 62 -33.15 35.62 18.33
CA GLU A 62 -31.72 35.57 18.00
C GLU A 62 -31.27 36.84 17.30
N ASP A 63 -30.00 37.20 17.49
CA ASP A 63 -29.39 38.30 16.75
C ASP A 63 -28.90 37.87 15.36
N GLU A 64 -28.46 38.83 14.55
CA GLU A 64 -28.00 38.57 13.18
C GLU A 64 -26.82 37.59 13.13
N LEU A 65 -25.89 37.67 14.10
CA LEU A 65 -24.71 36.81 14.14
C LEU A 65 -25.07 35.38 14.55
N GLU A 66 -26.01 35.21 15.47
CA GLU A 66 -26.56 33.92 15.87
C GLU A 66 -27.28 33.25 14.70
N VAL A 67 -28.12 33.98 13.95
CA VAL A 67 -28.79 33.45 12.76
C VAL A 67 -27.77 33.06 11.69
N LEU A 68 -26.73 33.88 11.45
CA LEU A 68 -25.65 33.53 10.53
C LEU A 68 -24.87 32.29 10.98
N ALA A 69 -24.59 32.15 12.28
CA ALA A 69 -23.91 30.98 12.83
C ALA A 69 -24.76 29.71 12.69
N ASN A 70 -26.07 29.81 12.92
CA ASN A 70 -27.01 28.71 12.73
C ASN A 70 -27.09 28.29 11.26
N LEU A 71 -27.23 29.24 10.34
CA LEU A 71 -27.25 28.98 8.89
C LEU A 71 -25.95 28.34 8.39
N LYS A 72 -24.80 28.69 9.00
CA LYS A 72 -23.51 28.06 8.70
C LYS A 72 -23.46 26.58 9.08
N ASN A 73 -24.27 26.15 10.06
CA ASN A 73 -24.36 24.75 10.48
C ASN A 73 -25.34 23.93 9.61
N LEU A 74 -25.92 24.52 8.57
CA LEU A 74 -26.77 23.79 7.62
C LEU A 74 -25.93 22.73 6.88
N ALA A 75 -26.33 21.47 7.05
CA ALA A 75 -25.75 20.34 6.34
C ALA A 75 -26.66 19.97 5.18
N LEU A 76 -26.10 19.90 3.98
CA LEU A 76 -26.86 19.64 2.77
C LEU A 76 -26.02 18.89 1.73
N LYS A 77 -26.70 18.18 0.84
CA LYS A 77 -26.11 17.64 -0.39
C LYS A 77 -26.59 18.50 -1.56
N SER A 78 -25.68 18.82 -2.47
CA SER A 78 -26.00 19.43 -3.75
C SER A 78 -25.71 18.44 -4.87
N TYR A 79 -26.64 18.30 -5.80
CA TYR A 79 -26.46 17.52 -7.03
C TYR A 79 -26.09 18.42 -8.23
N ALA A 80 -26.25 19.73 -8.10
CA ALA A 80 -25.87 20.70 -9.11
C ALA A 80 -24.39 21.11 -9.00
N GLU A 81 -23.73 21.29 -10.15
CA GLU A 81 -22.37 21.85 -10.24
C GLU A 81 -22.36 23.38 -10.19
N GLU A 82 -23.49 24.01 -10.51
CA GLU A 82 -23.66 25.46 -10.49
C GLU A 82 -24.02 25.97 -9.09
N VAL A 83 -23.77 27.27 -8.87
CA VAL A 83 -24.14 27.96 -7.63
C VAL A 83 -25.66 28.07 -7.57
N LEU A 84 -26.25 27.61 -6.48
CA LEU A 84 -27.69 27.63 -6.25
C LEU A 84 -28.07 28.69 -5.22
N GLU A 85 -29.26 29.29 -5.39
CA GLU A 85 -29.87 30.19 -4.42
C GLU A 85 -31.06 29.52 -3.74
N LEU A 86 -31.01 29.41 -2.42
CA LEU A 86 -32.12 28.92 -1.59
C LEU A 86 -32.78 30.08 -0.87
N THR A 87 -34.06 29.97 -0.56
CA THR A 87 -34.80 31.05 0.11
C THR A 87 -35.48 30.54 1.37
N LEU A 88 -35.32 31.27 2.47
CA LEU A 88 -36.06 31.08 3.71
C LEU A 88 -36.97 32.28 3.93
N GLU A 89 -38.28 32.08 3.85
CA GLU A 89 -39.28 33.10 4.16
C GLU A 89 -40.25 32.60 5.22
N ALA A 90 -40.33 33.31 6.34
CA ALA A 90 -41.27 32.97 7.41
C ALA A 90 -41.93 34.22 8.01
N LYS A 91 -43.18 34.07 8.42
CA LYS A 91 -44.02 35.11 9.04
C LYS A 91 -44.90 34.50 10.11
N GLY A 92 -45.08 35.22 11.20
CA GLY A 92 -45.88 34.75 12.33
C GLY A 92 -45.01 34.11 13.41
N GLU A 93 -45.59 33.96 14.61
CA GLU A 93 -44.88 33.49 15.79
C GLU A 93 -44.56 32.00 15.68
N GLY A 94 -43.30 31.61 15.88
CA GLY A 94 -42.88 30.22 15.78
C GLY A 94 -41.38 30.01 15.64
N VAL A 95 -40.96 28.76 15.85
CA VAL A 95 -39.59 28.29 15.64
C VAL A 95 -39.41 27.95 14.16
N ILE A 96 -38.35 28.48 13.56
CA ILE A 96 -37.95 28.26 12.16
C ILE A 96 -36.77 27.31 12.15
N THR A 97 -36.91 26.23 11.38
CA THR A 97 -35.88 25.20 11.24
C THR A 97 -35.41 25.08 9.79
N ALA A 98 -34.36 24.30 9.53
CA ALA A 98 -33.87 24.07 8.18
C ALA A 98 -34.93 23.46 7.25
N ARG A 99 -35.97 22.76 7.78
CA ARG A 99 -37.13 22.27 6.99
C ARG A 99 -37.87 23.38 6.25
N ASP A 100 -37.83 24.61 6.77
CA ASP A 100 -38.57 25.74 6.21
C ASP A 100 -37.85 26.40 5.02
N ILE A 101 -36.63 25.96 4.70
CA ILE A 101 -35.85 26.45 3.56
C ILE A 101 -36.46 25.92 2.26
N GLN A 102 -36.77 26.83 1.35
CA GLN A 102 -37.27 26.51 0.02
C GLN A 102 -36.10 26.16 -0.90
N HIS A 103 -36.15 24.97 -1.49
CA HIS A 103 -35.10 24.43 -2.35
C HIS A 103 -35.67 23.58 -3.51
N THR A 104 -34.84 23.34 -4.54
CA THR A 104 -35.17 22.46 -5.67
C THR A 104 -34.86 20.99 -5.35
N SER A 105 -35.14 20.09 -6.29
CA SER A 105 -34.73 18.67 -6.22
C SER A 105 -33.22 18.47 -6.23
N ASP A 106 -32.44 19.50 -6.57
CA ASP A 106 -30.98 19.44 -6.62
C ASP A 106 -30.34 19.58 -5.24
N ILE A 107 -31.14 19.86 -4.20
CA ILE A 107 -30.69 20.01 -2.82
C ILE A 107 -31.41 19.01 -1.91
N GLU A 108 -30.64 18.36 -1.05
CA GLU A 108 -31.13 17.52 0.06
C GLU A 108 -30.63 18.11 1.38
N ILE A 109 -31.53 18.54 2.27
CA ILE A 109 -31.17 19.02 3.61
C ILE A 109 -30.97 17.83 4.54
N SER A 110 -29.77 17.68 5.08
CA SER A 110 -29.36 16.52 5.87
C SER A 110 -29.60 16.68 7.38
N ASN A 111 -29.82 17.91 7.85
CA ASN A 111 -30.19 18.22 9.23
C ASN A 111 -31.45 19.10 9.31
N PRO A 112 -32.62 18.56 8.90
CA PRO A 112 -33.87 19.34 8.80
C PRO A 112 -34.27 20.02 10.11
N ASP A 113 -34.00 19.39 11.25
CA ASP A 113 -34.34 19.91 12.59
C ASP A 113 -33.39 20.98 13.13
N LEU A 114 -32.40 21.40 12.33
CA LEU A 114 -31.50 22.49 12.70
C LEU A 114 -32.30 23.77 12.97
N HIS A 115 -32.19 24.26 14.20
CA HIS A 115 -32.75 25.54 14.62
C HIS A 115 -32.07 26.68 13.88
N ILE A 116 -32.86 27.55 13.23
CA ILE A 116 -32.35 28.74 12.55
C ILE A 116 -32.65 29.99 13.35
N ALA A 117 -33.93 30.20 13.70
CA ALA A 117 -34.39 31.38 14.40
C ALA A 117 -35.77 31.15 15.05
N THR A 118 -36.14 31.99 16.01
CA THR A 118 -37.44 32.04 16.68
C THR A 118 -38.09 33.39 16.41
N ILE A 119 -39.20 33.38 15.67
CA ILE A 119 -39.95 34.60 15.34
C ILE A 119 -40.95 34.89 16.46
N LYS A 120 -40.89 36.11 17.01
CA LYS A 120 -41.88 36.62 17.98
C LYS A 120 -43.10 37.20 17.28
N ARG A 121 -44.17 37.44 18.03
CA ARG A 121 -45.45 37.93 17.49
C ARG A 121 -45.28 39.17 16.59
N GLY A 122 -45.72 39.05 15.34
CA GLY A 122 -45.63 40.12 14.33
C GLY A 122 -44.27 40.21 13.64
N GLY A 123 -43.36 39.26 13.87
CA GLY A 123 -42.06 39.18 13.22
C GLY A 123 -42.06 38.54 11.84
N LYS A 124 -40.93 38.72 11.15
CA LYS A 124 -40.70 38.23 9.79
C LYS A 124 -39.21 37.95 9.60
N LEU A 125 -38.94 36.83 8.94
CA LEU A 125 -37.62 36.43 8.48
C LEU A 125 -37.64 36.30 6.95
N LYS A 126 -36.67 36.91 6.26
CA LYS A 126 -36.41 36.66 4.84
C LYS A 126 -34.91 36.60 4.59
N VAL A 127 -34.43 35.42 4.19
CA VAL A 127 -33.01 35.15 3.94
C VAL A 127 -32.86 34.45 2.59
N ALA A 128 -31.89 34.88 1.80
CA ALA A 128 -31.40 34.14 0.65
C ALA A 128 -30.04 33.52 0.97
N LEU A 129 -29.88 32.23 0.66
CA LEU A 129 -28.66 31.46 0.88
C LEU A 129 -28.02 31.16 -0.46
N THR A 130 -26.73 31.41 -0.59
CA THR A 130 -25.92 30.95 -1.72
C THR A 130 -25.26 29.63 -1.32
N VAL A 131 -25.53 28.59 -2.08
CA VAL A 131 -24.99 27.24 -1.87
C VAL A 131 -24.12 26.88 -3.06
N GLU A 132 -22.92 26.40 -2.80
CA GLU A 132 -22.01 25.92 -3.83
C GLU A 132 -21.32 24.62 -3.41
N LYS A 133 -20.82 23.88 -4.40
CA LYS A 133 -19.95 22.72 -4.18
C LYS A 133 -18.50 23.19 -4.01
N GLY A 134 -17.77 22.49 -3.16
CA GLY A 134 -16.37 22.75 -2.95
C GLY A 134 -15.69 21.60 -2.22
N VAL A 135 -14.44 21.84 -1.84
CA VAL A 135 -13.59 20.86 -1.14
C VAL A 135 -12.95 21.54 0.06
N GLY A 136 -12.94 20.84 1.19
CA GLY A 136 -12.29 21.31 2.42
C GLY A 136 -12.91 22.59 3.00
N TYR A 137 -12.05 23.44 3.58
CA TYR A 137 -12.45 24.71 4.20
C TYR A 137 -11.95 25.89 3.36
N GLN A 138 -12.85 26.80 3.00
CA GLN A 138 -12.52 28.03 2.28
C GLN A 138 -12.87 29.24 3.15
N ILE A 139 -11.89 30.14 3.29
CA ILE A 139 -12.08 31.43 3.92
C ILE A 139 -12.72 32.35 2.89
N ALA A 140 -13.75 33.09 3.30
CA ALA A 140 -14.38 34.10 2.46
C ALA A 140 -13.39 35.24 2.17
N ASP A 141 -13.25 35.60 0.89
CA ASP A 141 -12.62 36.87 0.50
C ASP A 141 -13.49 38.04 1.00
N GLU A 142 -12.85 39.14 1.44
CA GLU A 142 -13.52 40.30 2.08
C GLU A 142 -14.48 41.10 1.14
N GLU A 143 -14.64 40.72 -0.14
CA GLU A 143 -15.52 41.44 -1.06
C GLU A 143 -17.01 41.11 -0.86
N ASN A 144 -17.71 41.97 -0.13
CA ASN A 144 -19.17 42.07 -0.18
C ASN A 144 -19.61 42.55 -1.58
N LYS A 145 -19.99 41.63 -2.46
CA LYS A 145 -20.71 41.97 -3.70
C LYS A 145 -22.20 42.01 -3.44
N GLU A 146 -22.84 43.13 -3.79
CA GLU A 146 -24.30 43.27 -3.87
C GLU A 146 -25.09 43.01 -2.57
N GLY A 147 -24.50 43.28 -1.41
CA GLY A 147 -25.18 43.11 -0.11
C GLY A 147 -25.31 41.66 0.37
N LYS A 148 -24.59 40.73 -0.27
CA LYS A 148 -24.42 39.34 0.20
C LYS A 148 -23.20 39.25 1.11
N VAL A 149 -23.40 38.78 2.34
CA VAL A 149 -22.32 38.45 3.27
C VAL A 149 -21.72 37.12 2.84
N ARG A 150 -20.47 37.12 2.37
CA ARG A 150 -19.71 35.89 2.12
C ARG A 150 -19.39 35.23 3.46
N LEU A 151 -19.62 33.91 3.55
CA LEU A 151 -19.30 33.12 4.73
C LEU A 151 -18.13 32.18 4.44
N ASN A 152 -17.37 31.87 5.50
CA ASN A 152 -16.42 30.77 5.42
C ASN A 152 -17.18 29.47 5.21
N ALA A 153 -16.86 28.75 4.14
CA ALA A 153 -17.55 27.54 3.75
C ALA A 153 -16.74 26.30 4.16
N SER A 154 -17.39 25.38 4.87
CA SER A 154 -16.85 24.05 5.18
C SER A 154 -17.57 23.02 4.32
N TYR A 155 -16.97 22.64 3.20
CA TYR A 155 -17.58 21.72 2.25
C TYR A 155 -17.44 20.26 2.66
N SER A 156 -16.43 19.92 3.47
CA SER A 156 -16.23 18.52 3.86
C SER A 156 -17.44 18.01 4.64
N PRO A 157 -18.02 16.87 4.24
CA PRO A 157 -19.09 16.23 5.00
C PRO A 157 -18.57 15.61 6.31
N VAL A 158 -17.25 15.54 6.51
CA VAL A 158 -16.61 14.99 7.70
C VAL A 158 -16.23 16.13 8.66
N VAL A 159 -16.78 16.06 9.87
CA VAL A 159 -16.60 17.08 10.91
C VAL A 159 -15.39 16.76 11.79
N LYS A 160 -15.16 15.49 12.07
CA LYS A 160 -14.09 15.04 12.96
C LYS A 160 -13.60 13.66 12.54
N VAL A 161 -12.29 13.46 12.68
CA VAL A 161 -11.66 12.15 12.54
C VAL A 161 -10.59 11.99 13.61
N ASP A 162 -10.72 10.92 14.37
CA ASP A 162 -9.71 10.47 15.32
C ASP A 162 -9.18 9.11 14.87
N HIS A 163 -7.91 8.84 15.15
CA HIS A 163 -7.36 7.51 14.96
C HIS A 163 -6.36 7.16 16.06
N ARG A 164 -6.25 5.88 16.35
CA ARG A 164 -5.24 5.31 17.24
C ARG A 164 -4.75 3.99 16.70
N VAL A 165 -3.53 3.63 17.11
CA VAL A 165 -2.88 2.38 16.73
C VAL A 165 -2.60 1.58 17.99
N GLU A 166 -3.02 0.33 17.98
CA GLU A 166 -2.83 -0.63 19.07
C GLU A 166 -2.07 -1.86 18.54
N PRO A 167 -1.31 -2.60 19.36
CA PRO A 167 -0.73 -3.87 18.93
C PRO A 167 -1.82 -4.90 18.60
N ALA A 168 -1.73 -5.53 17.43
CA ALA A 168 -2.56 -6.65 17.01
C ALA A 168 -1.81 -7.97 17.20
N ARG A 169 -2.54 -9.02 17.57
CA ARG A 169 -1.99 -10.37 17.71
C ARG A 169 -2.37 -11.21 16.50
N VAL A 170 -1.38 -11.86 15.88
CA VAL A 170 -1.62 -12.93 14.91
C VAL A 170 -0.89 -14.19 15.36
N GLY A 171 -1.67 -15.23 15.69
CA GLY A 171 -1.15 -16.44 16.30
C GLY A 171 -0.40 -16.13 17.61
N LYS A 172 0.93 -16.31 17.58
CA LYS A 172 1.82 -16.02 18.72
C LYS A 172 2.55 -14.67 18.62
N SER A 173 2.51 -13.98 17.48
CA SER A 173 3.18 -12.68 17.28
C SER A 173 2.28 -11.50 17.66
N LEU A 174 2.88 -10.45 18.21
CA LEU A 174 2.27 -9.15 18.51
C LEU A 174 2.86 -8.02 17.64
N ASP A 175 3.55 -8.37 16.55
CA ASP A 175 4.29 -7.41 15.73
C ASP A 175 3.42 -6.67 14.71
N TYR A 176 2.11 -6.89 14.75
CA TYR A 176 1.14 -6.25 13.86
C TYR A 176 0.49 -5.05 14.53
N ASP A 177 0.01 -4.12 13.71
CA ASP A 177 -0.79 -2.97 14.11
C ASP A 177 -2.30 -3.28 13.95
N ARG A 178 -3.10 -2.74 14.86
CA ARG A 178 -4.54 -2.53 14.73
C ARG A 178 -4.77 -1.03 14.63
N LEU A 179 -5.34 -0.58 13.53
CA LEU A 179 -5.78 0.80 13.36
C LEU A 179 -7.26 0.91 13.72
N ILE A 180 -7.58 1.79 14.66
CA ILE A 180 -8.96 2.18 14.99
C ILE A 180 -9.14 3.60 14.49
N LEU A 181 -10.08 3.80 13.56
CA LEU A 181 -10.42 5.07 12.94
C LEU A 181 -11.87 5.42 13.27
N GLU A 182 -12.08 6.54 13.94
CA GLU A 182 -13.41 7.05 14.32
C GLU A 182 -13.75 8.27 13.45
N VAL A 183 -14.89 8.22 12.78
CA VAL A 183 -15.30 9.22 11.79
C VAL A 183 -16.67 9.78 12.16
N TRP A 184 -16.74 11.12 12.30
CA TRP A 184 -18.00 11.84 12.50
C TRP A 184 -18.31 12.71 11.29
N THR A 185 -19.54 12.62 10.78
CA THR A 185 -20.03 13.40 9.64
C THR A 185 -21.11 14.40 10.05
N ASN A 186 -21.48 15.29 9.14
CA ASN A 186 -22.57 16.25 9.33
C ASN A 186 -23.94 15.71 8.85
N ASN A 187 -24.06 14.40 8.58
CA ASN A 187 -25.17 13.71 7.90
C ASN A 187 -25.27 13.91 6.38
N ALA A 188 -24.48 14.79 5.76
CA ALA A 188 -24.45 14.92 4.29
C ALA A 188 -23.78 13.72 3.60
N ALA A 189 -23.00 12.93 4.34
CA ALA A 189 -22.53 11.61 3.94
C ALA A 189 -22.54 10.69 5.16
N SER A 190 -22.73 9.38 4.97
CA SER A 190 -22.51 8.41 6.03
C SER A 190 -20.99 8.26 6.29
N PRO A 191 -20.57 7.82 7.50
CA PRO A 191 -19.17 7.52 7.78
C PRO A 191 -18.57 6.51 6.80
N GLU A 192 -19.33 5.47 6.43
CA GLU A 192 -18.92 4.46 5.45
C GLU A 192 -18.69 5.05 4.06
N GLU A 193 -19.62 5.87 3.59
CA GLU A 193 -19.51 6.54 2.29
C GLU A 193 -18.29 7.49 2.26
N ALA A 194 -18.07 8.23 3.34
CA ALA A 194 -16.92 9.13 3.46
C ALA A 194 -15.58 8.36 3.39
N VAL A 195 -15.46 7.25 4.11
CA VAL A 195 -14.24 6.42 4.07
C VAL A 195 -14.04 5.78 2.70
N LYS A 196 -15.09 5.26 2.07
CA LYS A 196 -15.02 4.70 0.70
C LYS A 196 -14.54 5.75 -0.31
N ARG A 197 -15.16 6.93 -0.31
CA ARG A 197 -14.76 8.05 -1.20
C ARG A 197 -13.31 8.48 -0.94
N SER A 198 -12.91 8.59 0.33
CA SER A 198 -11.53 8.98 0.69
C SER A 198 -10.49 7.95 0.23
N SER A 199 -10.83 6.67 0.33
CA SER A 199 -9.97 5.56 -0.09
C SER A 199 -9.87 5.51 -1.62
N GLN A 200 -10.97 5.75 -2.33
CA GLN A 200 -10.99 5.83 -3.79
C GLN A 200 -10.16 7.01 -4.29
N LEU A 201 -10.33 8.21 -3.70
CA LEU A 201 -9.51 9.38 -4.05
C LEU A 201 -8.02 9.13 -3.85
N PHE A 202 -7.66 8.43 -2.77
CA PHE A 202 -6.28 8.06 -2.53
C PHE A 202 -5.75 7.06 -3.57
N LYS A 203 -6.56 6.06 -3.92
CA LYS A 203 -6.25 5.07 -4.94
C LYS A 203 -6.04 5.70 -6.31
N ASP A 204 -6.95 6.58 -6.73
CA ASP A 204 -6.87 7.27 -8.02
C ASP A 204 -5.56 8.08 -8.16
N GLN A 205 -5.12 8.70 -7.06
CA GLN A 205 -3.85 9.41 -7.04
C GLN A 205 -2.64 8.47 -7.09
N MET A 206 -2.71 7.29 -6.48
CA MET A 206 -1.66 6.26 -6.60
C MET A 206 -1.60 5.67 -8.00
N ASP A 207 -2.74 5.38 -8.62
CA ASP A 207 -2.79 4.91 -10.00
C ASP A 207 -2.14 5.90 -10.97
N ALA A 208 -2.35 7.20 -10.74
CA ALA A 208 -1.72 8.25 -11.52
C ALA A 208 -0.18 8.28 -11.37
N LEU A 209 0.38 7.86 -10.23
CA LEU A 209 1.82 7.65 -10.05
C LEU A 209 2.35 6.46 -10.86
N LEU A 210 1.58 5.37 -10.88
CA LEU A 210 1.98 4.09 -11.49
C LEU A 210 1.91 4.13 -13.03
N GLN A 211 0.91 4.79 -13.61
CA GLN A 211 0.62 4.72 -15.05
C GLN A 211 1.37 5.74 -15.92
N LYS A 212 2.27 6.56 -15.35
CA LYS A 212 2.96 7.66 -16.05
C LYS A 212 1.98 8.53 -16.86
N ASN A 213 1.24 9.37 -16.13
CA ASN A 213 0.27 10.38 -16.59
C ASN A 213 -1.16 9.86 -16.77
N THR A 214 -1.97 10.03 -15.73
CA THR A 214 -3.43 9.84 -15.79
C THR A 214 -4.11 11.18 -15.56
N GLY A 215 -4.90 11.63 -16.55
CA GLY A 215 -5.58 12.92 -16.50
C GLY A 215 -4.61 14.11 -16.47
N ASN A 216 -4.72 14.95 -15.45
CA ASN A 216 -3.88 16.16 -15.30
C ASN A 216 -2.61 15.94 -14.47
N LEU A 217 -2.48 14.79 -13.77
CA LEU A 217 -1.36 14.52 -12.88
C LEU A 217 -0.15 14.01 -13.67
N ARG A 218 0.99 14.68 -13.49
CA ARG A 218 2.26 14.38 -14.12
C ARG A 218 3.25 13.84 -13.09
N ALA A 219 3.67 12.59 -13.28
CA ALA A 219 4.74 11.97 -12.52
C ALA A 219 5.98 11.84 -13.41
N VAL A 220 7.04 12.60 -13.08
CA VAL A 220 8.31 12.61 -13.82
C VAL A 220 9.41 12.06 -12.94
N TYR A 221 10.05 10.99 -13.40
CA TYR A 221 11.27 10.48 -12.80
C TYR A 221 12.49 11.12 -13.48
N THR A 222 13.38 11.71 -12.68
CA THR A 222 14.66 12.26 -13.13
C THR A 222 15.78 11.46 -12.46
N ALA A 223 16.63 10.81 -13.25
CA ALA A 223 17.81 10.12 -12.72
C ALA A 223 18.77 11.13 -12.07
N GLY A 224 19.39 10.74 -10.97
CA GLY A 224 20.38 11.54 -10.26
C GLY A 224 21.75 11.56 -10.95
N ALA A 225 22.73 12.16 -10.29
CA ALA A 225 24.11 12.22 -10.80
C ALA A 225 24.77 10.84 -10.84
N ASP A 226 24.41 9.96 -9.90
CA ASP A 226 24.78 8.55 -9.86
C ASP A 226 23.59 7.66 -10.23
N LYS A 227 23.87 6.49 -10.81
CA LYS A 227 22.85 5.51 -11.24
C LYS A 227 21.98 4.96 -10.11
N TYR A 228 22.32 5.25 -8.86
CA TYR A 228 21.66 4.76 -7.65
C TYR A 228 20.83 5.82 -6.95
N SER A 229 20.72 7.02 -7.52
CA SER A 229 19.82 8.04 -7.03
C SER A 229 18.89 8.57 -8.10
N GLY A 230 17.78 9.15 -7.66
CA GLY A 230 16.79 9.75 -8.53
C GLY A 230 15.79 10.59 -7.77
N VAL A 231 15.06 11.41 -8.52
CA VAL A 231 14.01 12.28 -8.00
C VAL A 231 12.72 12.02 -8.76
N LEU A 232 11.70 11.59 -8.03
CA LEU A 232 10.33 11.56 -8.52
C LEU A 232 9.69 12.92 -8.24
N THR A 233 9.19 13.58 -9.28
CA THR A 233 8.41 14.81 -9.18
C THR A 233 6.97 14.54 -9.56
N VAL A 234 6.03 14.94 -8.70
CA VAL A 234 4.58 14.73 -8.90
C VAL A 234 3.84 16.05 -8.77
N GLU A 235 3.12 16.44 -9.83
CA GLU A 235 2.32 17.67 -9.89
C GLU A 235 1.21 17.57 -10.95
N PRO A 236 0.08 18.29 -10.83
CA PRO A 236 -0.45 18.91 -9.62
C PRO A 236 -1.02 17.85 -8.67
N LEU A 237 -0.75 17.98 -7.38
CA LEU A 237 -1.45 17.26 -6.31
C LEU A 237 -2.42 18.21 -5.61
N GLU A 238 -3.56 17.72 -5.15
CA GLU A 238 -4.45 18.53 -4.31
C GLU A 238 -3.73 18.99 -3.04
N LYS A 239 -4.07 20.19 -2.54
CA LYS A 239 -3.40 20.77 -1.37
C LYS A 239 -3.34 19.81 -0.19
N GLY A 240 -2.14 19.58 0.31
CA GLY A 240 -1.85 18.69 1.43
C GLY A 240 -1.57 17.23 1.07
N TYR A 241 -1.91 16.78 -0.14
CA TYR A 241 -1.58 15.43 -0.57
C TYR A 241 -0.08 15.23 -0.78
N GLY A 242 0.67 16.26 -1.20
CA GLY A 242 2.12 16.13 -1.36
C GLY A 242 2.81 15.66 -0.09
N THR A 243 2.36 16.18 1.06
CA THR A 243 2.90 15.76 2.37
C THR A 243 2.42 14.37 2.76
N THR A 244 1.15 14.04 2.50
CA THR A 244 0.60 12.71 2.80
C THR A 244 1.33 11.63 2.01
N LEU A 245 1.41 11.79 0.69
CA LEU A 245 2.07 10.84 -0.20
C LEU A 245 3.58 10.77 0.09
N GLY A 246 4.24 11.91 0.28
CA GLY A 246 5.67 11.96 0.59
C GLY A 246 6.02 11.21 1.88
N ASN A 247 5.24 11.37 2.94
CA ASN A 247 5.45 10.64 4.19
C ASN A 247 5.15 9.14 4.05
N SER A 248 4.03 8.77 3.43
CA SER A 248 3.63 7.37 3.25
C SER A 248 4.64 6.60 2.40
N LEU A 249 4.98 7.13 1.23
CA LEU A 249 5.95 6.50 0.32
C LEU A 249 7.33 6.42 0.96
N ARG A 250 7.81 7.50 1.61
CA ARG A 250 9.09 7.48 2.32
C ARG A 250 9.17 6.34 3.33
N ARG A 251 8.08 6.10 4.06
CA ARG A 251 8.10 5.07 5.08
C ARG A 251 8.12 3.68 4.48
N ILE A 252 7.27 3.42 3.49
CA ILE A 252 7.20 2.12 2.78
C ILE A 252 8.53 1.82 2.08
N LEU A 253 9.13 2.81 1.41
CA LEU A 253 10.44 2.67 0.79
C LEU A 253 11.50 2.19 1.79
N LEU A 254 11.51 2.74 3.01
CA LEU A 254 12.51 2.38 4.02
C LEU A 254 12.19 1.05 4.73
N SER A 255 10.92 0.69 4.92
CA SER A 255 10.53 -0.46 5.74
C SER A 255 10.19 -1.74 4.98
N SER A 256 9.68 -1.62 3.75
CA SER A 256 8.87 -2.69 3.15
C SER A 256 9.33 -3.13 1.78
N ILE A 257 10.37 -2.51 1.24
CA ILE A 257 11.01 -2.98 0.03
C ILE A 257 11.85 -4.20 0.39
N GLU A 258 11.55 -5.31 -0.25
CA GLU A 258 12.29 -6.57 -0.08
C GLU A 258 13.72 -6.41 -0.58
N GLY A 259 14.65 -7.01 0.16
CA GLY A 259 16.03 -7.15 -0.28
C GLY A 259 16.67 -8.41 0.29
N ALA A 260 17.87 -8.72 -0.20
CA ALA A 260 18.64 -9.88 0.22
C ALA A 260 19.91 -9.42 0.95
N VAL A 261 20.15 -9.99 2.12
CA VAL A 261 21.33 -9.66 2.96
C VAL A 261 21.89 -10.90 3.62
N VAL A 262 23.12 -10.78 4.11
CA VAL A 262 23.76 -11.82 4.90
C VAL A 262 23.14 -11.84 6.30
N THR A 263 22.61 -12.99 6.72
CA THR A 263 22.00 -13.20 8.05
C THR A 263 22.90 -13.98 9.00
N ALA A 264 23.84 -14.74 8.46
CA ALA A 264 24.81 -15.49 9.25
C ALA A 264 26.17 -15.57 8.55
N VAL A 265 27.22 -15.61 9.35
CA VAL A 265 28.61 -15.69 8.91
C VAL A 265 29.29 -16.80 9.69
N LYS A 266 29.98 -17.70 8.98
CA LYS A 266 30.84 -18.72 9.58
C LYS A 266 32.25 -18.52 9.04
N ILE A 267 33.21 -18.31 9.93
CA ILE A 267 34.62 -18.13 9.57
C ILE A 267 35.41 -19.33 10.11
N GLU A 268 36.25 -19.94 9.27
CA GLU A 268 37.05 -21.08 9.69
C GLU A 268 38.08 -20.68 10.76
N GLY A 269 38.14 -21.45 11.86
CA GLY A 269 39.07 -21.19 12.97
C GLY A 269 38.66 -20.07 13.93
N VAL A 270 37.43 -19.55 13.78
CA VAL A 270 36.86 -18.50 14.63
C VAL A 270 35.64 -19.04 15.37
N ASP A 271 35.68 -18.96 16.70
CA ASP A 271 34.56 -19.40 17.55
C ASP A 271 33.57 -18.26 17.87
N HIS A 272 34.03 -17.00 17.86
CA HIS A 272 33.22 -15.84 18.23
C HIS A 272 33.68 -14.54 17.56
N GLU A 273 32.79 -13.55 17.55
CA GLU A 273 32.93 -12.26 16.86
C GLU A 273 34.06 -11.35 17.38
N PHE A 274 34.48 -11.51 18.65
CA PHE A 274 35.55 -10.69 19.25
C PHE A 274 36.98 -11.22 19.02
N SER A 275 37.15 -12.16 18.09
CA SER A 275 38.45 -12.79 17.82
C SER A 275 39.21 -12.08 16.71
N THR A 276 40.51 -12.39 16.62
CA THR A 276 41.39 -11.94 15.55
C THR A 276 41.87 -13.15 14.73
N ILE A 277 42.06 -12.97 13.44
CA ILE A 277 42.53 -14.02 12.53
C ILE A 277 44.01 -13.76 12.23
N ASP A 278 44.87 -14.77 12.46
CA ASP A 278 46.29 -14.62 12.17
C ASP A 278 46.53 -14.41 10.66
N GLY A 279 47.38 -13.45 10.32
CA GLY A 279 47.65 -13.07 8.93
C GLY A 279 46.55 -12.26 8.24
N VAL A 280 45.52 -11.79 8.95
CA VAL A 280 44.52 -10.82 8.45
C VAL A 280 44.65 -9.51 9.23
N LYS A 281 44.52 -8.38 8.55
CA LYS A 281 44.70 -7.05 9.17
C LYS A 281 43.50 -6.61 10.01
N GLU A 282 42.30 -6.87 9.51
CA GLU A 282 41.00 -6.57 10.13
C GLU A 282 40.66 -7.63 11.19
N ASP A 283 39.96 -7.21 12.25
CA ASP A 283 39.36 -8.16 13.20
C ASP A 283 38.05 -8.74 12.65
N VAL A 284 37.48 -9.72 13.36
CA VAL A 284 36.24 -10.38 12.90
C VAL A 284 35.05 -9.41 12.87
N LEU A 285 34.98 -8.44 13.78
CA LEU A 285 33.91 -7.42 13.77
C LEU A 285 34.02 -6.52 12.54
N ASP A 286 35.22 -6.05 12.20
CA ASP A 286 35.49 -5.25 11.02
C ASP A 286 35.10 -6.01 9.74
N ILE A 287 35.42 -7.30 9.67
CA ILE A 287 35.02 -8.18 8.56
C ILE A 287 33.50 -8.29 8.49
N ILE A 288 32.81 -8.55 9.61
CA ILE A 288 31.34 -8.60 9.67
C ILE A 288 30.73 -7.26 9.22
N MET A 289 31.27 -6.14 9.66
CA MET A 289 30.80 -4.80 9.28
C MET A 289 31.03 -4.49 7.79
N ASN A 290 32.07 -5.06 7.19
CA ASN A 290 32.31 -4.97 5.75
C ASN A 290 31.39 -5.89 4.95
N ILE A 291 31.11 -7.10 5.43
CA ILE A 291 30.13 -8.03 4.85
C ILE A 291 28.73 -7.41 4.87
N LYS A 292 28.34 -6.72 5.96
CA LYS A 292 27.04 -6.02 6.05
C LYS A 292 26.84 -4.93 4.98
N LYS A 293 27.91 -4.47 4.32
CA LYS A 293 27.85 -3.48 3.22
C LYS A 293 27.63 -4.13 1.85
N LEU A 294 27.61 -5.45 1.74
CA LEU A 294 27.34 -6.14 0.48
C LEU A 294 25.93 -5.82 -0.02
N ALA A 295 25.84 -5.43 -1.29
CA ALA A 295 24.60 -5.20 -2.00
C ALA A 295 24.29 -6.45 -2.83
N ILE A 296 23.42 -7.30 -2.31
CA ILE A 296 23.12 -8.63 -2.87
C ILE A 296 21.71 -8.62 -3.45
N ARG A 297 21.57 -9.17 -4.65
CA ARG A 297 20.28 -9.55 -5.22
C ARG A 297 20.15 -11.06 -5.14
N SER A 298 19.06 -11.54 -4.59
CA SER A 298 18.69 -12.96 -4.63
C SER A 298 17.46 -13.14 -5.50
N TYR A 299 17.46 -14.19 -6.32
CA TYR A 299 16.27 -14.63 -7.05
C TYR A 299 15.53 -15.77 -6.33
N SER A 300 16.16 -16.36 -5.31
CA SER A 300 15.63 -17.49 -4.52
C SER A 300 14.86 -17.03 -3.29
N ASP A 301 13.76 -17.71 -2.98
CA ASP A 301 12.98 -17.47 -1.74
C ASP A 301 13.48 -18.32 -0.56
N THR A 302 14.42 -19.24 -0.83
CA THR A 302 15.09 -20.04 0.19
C THR A 302 16.45 -19.45 0.58
N PRO A 303 16.94 -19.69 1.81
CA PRO A 303 18.29 -19.31 2.18
C PRO A 303 19.33 -19.95 1.25
N LEU A 304 20.33 -19.16 0.85
CA LEU A 304 21.44 -19.61 0.00
C LEU A 304 22.78 -19.33 0.67
N GLU A 305 23.79 -20.12 0.32
CA GLU A 305 25.15 -19.93 0.82
C GLU A 305 26.08 -19.32 -0.24
N MET A 306 26.98 -18.45 0.20
CA MET A 306 28.12 -17.97 -0.56
C MET A 306 29.41 -18.31 0.18
N THR A 307 30.49 -18.59 -0.55
CA THR A 307 31.78 -18.94 0.05
C THR A 307 32.88 -18.01 -0.44
N LEU A 308 33.65 -17.44 0.48
CA LEU A 308 34.87 -16.70 0.20
C LEU A 308 36.07 -17.55 0.60
N THR A 309 36.94 -17.87 -0.34
CA THR A 309 38.21 -18.54 -0.07
C THR A 309 39.36 -17.69 -0.60
N ALA A 310 40.19 -17.17 0.31
CA ALA A 310 41.37 -16.39 0.00
C ALA A 310 42.60 -17.02 0.66
N THR A 311 43.52 -17.52 -0.16
CA THR A 311 44.77 -18.15 0.28
C THR A 311 45.96 -17.52 -0.43
N GLU A 312 47.05 -17.26 0.31
CA GLU A 312 48.39 -16.98 -0.23
C GLU A 312 48.52 -15.71 -1.10
N LYS A 313 47.53 -14.82 -1.10
CA LYS A 313 47.60 -13.50 -1.73
C LYS A 313 47.83 -12.42 -0.67
N ASP A 314 49.01 -11.79 -0.71
CA ASP A 314 49.28 -10.55 0.01
C ASP A 314 48.49 -9.42 -0.68
N GLY A 315 47.51 -8.83 -0.01
CA GLY A 315 46.70 -7.75 -0.57
C GLY A 315 45.22 -7.74 -0.17
N GLU A 316 44.50 -6.82 -0.80
CA GLU A 316 43.08 -6.56 -0.57
C GLU A 316 42.19 -7.68 -1.13
N VAL A 317 41.27 -8.18 -0.31
CA VAL A 317 40.20 -9.10 -0.70
C VAL A 317 38.89 -8.34 -0.76
N THR A 318 38.31 -8.33 -1.95
CA THR A 318 37.04 -7.67 -2.24
C THR A 318 35.94 -8.69 -2.47
N ALA A 319 34.69 -8.21 -2.50
CA ALA A 319 33.51 -9.02 -2.74
C ALA A 319 33.54 -9.81 -4.05
N LYS A 320 34.35 -9.39 -5.04
CA LYS A 320 34.58 -10.14 -6.28
C LYS A 320 35.17 -11.54 -6.06
N ALA A 321 35.83 -11.79 -4.94
CA ALA A 321 36.40 -13.09 -4.62
C ALA A 321 35.37 -14.08 -4.03
N ILE A 322 34.15 -13.63 -3.73
CA ILE A 322 33.08 -14.46 -3.20
C ILE A 322 32.52 -15.33 -4.33
N GLN A 323 32.45 -16.63 -4.08
CA GLN A 323 31.81 -17.62 -4.93
C GLN A 323 30.35 -17.77 -4.50
N HIS A 324 29.45 -17.74 -5.48
CA HIS A 324 28.01 -17.83 -5.27
C HIS A 324 27.37 -18.55 -6.47
N ASP A 325 26.15 -19.04 -6.27
CA ASP A 325 25.34 -19.65 -7.34
C ASP A 325 24.72 -18.58 -8.26
N ASP A 326 24.16 -19.00 -9.40
CA ASP A 326 23.51 -18.16 -10.41
C ASP A 326 22.23 -17.47 -9.87
N GLU A 327 21.66 -17.98 -8.77
CA GLU A 327 20.51 -17.37 -8.08
C GLU A 327 20.89 -16.14 -7.22
N LEU A 328 22.19 -15.85 -7.07
CA LEU A 328 22.70 -14.70 -6.33
C LEU A 328 23.51 -13.78 -7.26
N GLU A 329 23.43 -12.48 -7.01
CA GLU A 329 24.20 -11.47 -7.74
C GLU A 329 24.73 -10.41 -6.76
N ILE A 330 26.05 -10.23 -6.72
CA ILE A 330 26.70 -9.18 -5.92
C ILE A 330 26.88 -7.93 -6.78
N ILE A 331 26.16 -6.86 -6.46
CA ILE A 331 26.13 -5.63 -7.25
C ILE A 331 27.41 -4.80 -7.02
N ASN A 332 27.88 -4.71 -5.79
CA ASN A 332 29.07 -3.93 -5.41
C ASN A 332 30.33 -4.80 -5.27
N THR A 333 30.75 -5.45 -6.36
CA THR A 333 31.92 -6.36 -6.39
C THR A 333 33.25 -5.76 -5.91
N ALA A 334 33.38 -4.43 -5.92
CA ALA A 334 34.55 -3.71 -5.41
C ALA A 334 34.55 -3.50 -3.89
N GLN A 335 33.51 -3.94 -3.18
CA GLN A 335 33.41 -3.79 -1.72
C GLN A 335 34.57 -4.51 -1.03
N HIS A 336 35.35 -3.76 -0.24
CA HIS A 336 36.41 -4.32 0.60
C HIS A 336 35.83 -5.26 1.65
N ILE A 337 36.45 -6.42 1.85
CA ILE A 337 36.10 -7.39 2.88
C ILE A 337 37.20 -7.44 3.94
N ALA A 338 38.43 -7.75 3.51
CA ALA A 338 39.59 -7.90 4.39
C ALA A 338 40.91 -7.70 3.62
N THR A 339 42.00 -7.51 4.33
CA THR A 339 43.37 -7.41 3.81
C THR A 339 44.19 -8.56 4.38
N LEU A 340 44.70 -9.44 3.52
CA LEU A 340 45.57 -10.55 3.94
C LEU A 340 47.03 -10.12 3.87
N GLY A 341 47.77 -10.46 4.92
CA GLY A 341 49.23 -10.42 4.94
C GLY A 341 49.86 -11.69 4.37
N LYS A 342 51.19 -11.71 4.30
CA LYS A 342 51.96 -12.85 3.78
C LYS A 342 51.67 -14.14 4.56
N GLY A 343 51.12 -15.14 3.87
CA GLY A 343 50.79 -16.45 4.44
C GLY A 343 49.43 -16.52 5.13
N GLY A 344 48.64 -15.43 5.13
CA GLY A 344 47.29 -15.43 5.65
C GLY A 344 46.35 -16.35 4.86
N LYS A 345 45.35 -16.89 5.56
CA LYS A 345 44.26 -17.67 4.98
C LYS A 345 42.95 -17.19 5.56
N LEU A 346 41.95 -17.03 4.71
CA LEU A 346 40.61 -16.62 5.10
C LEU A 346 39.59 -17.46 4.34
N GLN A 347 38.77 -18.19 5.08
CA GLN A 347 37.65 -18.97 4.55
C GLN A 347 36.37 -18.58 5.30
N ILE A 348 35.39 -18.07 4.56
CA ILE A 348 34.12 -17.57 5.11
C ILE A 348 32.96 -18.20 4.34
N THR A 349 31.98 -18.73 5.05
CA THR A 349 30.67 -19.10 4.53
C THR A 349 29.64 -18.05 4.98
N LEU A 350 28.86 -17.53 4.04
CA LEU A 350 27.86 -16.49 4.24
C LEU A 350 26.49 -17.08 3.92
N THR A 351 25.54 -16.99 4.85
CA THR A 351 24.14 -17.32 4.57
C THR A 351 23.39 -16.06 4.15
N VAL A 352 22.79 -16.06 2.98
CA VAL A 352 21.98 -14.98 2.42
C VAL A 352 20.52 -15.36 2.49
N GLU A 353 19.69 -14.45 3.00
CA GLU A 353 18.24 -14.61 3.04
C GLU A 353 17.57 -13.37 2.47
N LYS A 354 16.38 -13.56 1.87
CA LYS A 354 15.47 -12.47 1.55
C LYS A 354 14.63 -12.09 2.75
N GLY A 355 14.22 -10.83 2.81
CA GLY A 355 13.32 -10.35 3.84
C GLY A 355 12.97 -8.89 3.67
N VAL A 356 12.25 -8.37 4.66
CA VAL A 356 11.83 -6.97 4.74
C VAL A 356 12.21 -6.39 6.10
N GLY A 357 12.38 -5.08 6.15
CA GLY A 357 12.68 -4.36 7.39
C GLY A 357 14.03 -4.70 7.99
N TYR A 358 14.05 -4.84 9.32
CA TYR A 358 15.26 -5.07 10.11
C TYR A 358 15.02 -6.19 11.12
N GLN A 359 15.94 -7.14 11.17
CA GLN A 359 15.94 -8.24 12.14
C GLN A 359 17.24 -8.23 12.94
N VAL A 360 17.11 -8.31 14.26
CA VAL A 360 18.23 -8.38 15.20
C VAL A 360 18.79 -9.80 15.23
N ALA A 361 20.10 -9.95 15.39
CA ALA A 361 20.81 -11.23 15.42
C ALA A 361 20.14 -12.27 16.35
N ASP A 362 19.78 -11.89 17.58
CA ASP A 362 19.13 -12.78 18.57
C ASP A 362 17.81 -13.38 18.05
N VAL A 363 17.03 -12.62 17.28
CA VAL A 363 15.76 -13.11 16.72
C VAL A 363 16.04 -14.16 15.63
N ILE A 364 17.04 -13.90 14.79
CA ILE A 364 17.48 -14.80 13.73
C ILE A 364 18.03 -16.09 14.36
N GLU A 365 18.84 -15.97 15.42
CA GLU A 365 19.38 -17.10 16.16
C GLU A 365 18.26 -17.98 16.72
N ASN A 366 17.30 -17.38 17.42
CA ASN A 366 16.17 -18.10 17.99
C ASN A 366 15.30 -18.77 16.91
N LYS A 367 15.11 -18.12 15.76
CA LYS A 367 14.38 -18.72 14.64
C LYS A 367 15.12 -19.95 14.11
N LYS A 368 16.43 -19.82 13.85
CA LYS A 368 17.27 -20.92 13.36
C LYS A 368 17.32 -22.07 14.36
N ILE A 369 17.44 -21.80 15.67
CA ILE A 369 17.44 -22.86 16.70
C ILE A 369 16.10 -23.63 16.74
N ASN A 370 14.98 -22.95 16.52
CA ASN A 370 13.66 -23.57 16.56
C ASN A 370 13.30 -24.32 15.27
N GLU A 371 13.76 -23.85 14.11
CA GLU A 371 13.45 -24.40 12.78
C GLU A 371 14.49 -25.43 12.32
N ASP A 372 15.79 -25.16 12.52
CA ASP A 372 16.91 -26.00 12.11
C ASP A 372 17.71 -26.52 13.32
N LYS A 373 17.54 -27.82 13.62
CA LYS A 373 18.22 -28.47 14.76
C LYS A 373 19.74 -28.67 14.58
N ASN A 374 20.32 -28.22 13.46
CA ASN A 374 21.68 -28.57 13.06
C ASN A 374 22.49 -27.37 12.55
N ILE A 375 22.44 -26.24 13.27
CA ILE A 375 23.31 -25.09 12.99
C ILE A 375 24.77 -25.52 13.23
N PRO A 376 25.66 -25.43 12.22
CA PRO A 376 27.07 -25.78 12.40
C PRO A 376 27.72 -24.92 13.49
N LEU A 377 28.51 -25.54 14.37
CA LEU A 377 29.30 -24.80 15.35
C LEU A 377 30.18 -23.73 14.67
N GLY A 378 30.28 -22.56 15.29
CA GLY A 378 31.00 -21.39 14.76
C GLY A 378 30.19 -20.51 13.80
N THR A 379 28.89 -20.79 13.60
CA THR A 379 28.00 -19.92 12.82
C THR A 379 27.54 -18.75 13.68
N MET A 380 27.89 -17.53 13.27
CA MET A 380 27.54 -16.30 13.98
C MET A 380 26.36 -15.62 13.25
N PRO A 381 25.17 -15.55 13.86
CA PRO A 381 24.07 -14.76 13.33
C PRO A 381 24.41 -13.27 13.45
N ILE A 382 24.02 -12.48 12.45
CA ILE A 382 24.28 -11.03 12.41
C ILE A 382 22.98 -10.30 12.11
N ASP A 383 22.88 -9.04 12.58
CA ASP A 383 21.70 -8.25 12.26
C ASP A 383 21.54 -8.05 10.75
N ALA A 384 20.31 -8.15 10.28
CA ALA A 384 19.94 -8.11 8.88
C ALA A 384 19.08 -6.87 8.60
N ALA A 385 19.62 -5.92 7.85
CA ALA A 385 18.90 -4.75 7.35
C ALA A 385 18.53 -4.97 5.88
N PHE A 386 17.36 -5.54 5.62
CA PHE A 386 16.98 -6.02 4.30
C PHE A 386 16.70 -4.92 3.28
N SER A 387 16.38 -3.70 3.73
CA SER A 387 15.97 -2.62 2.83
C SER A 387 17.11 -2.23 1.85
N PRO A 388 16.88 -2.32 0.53
CA PRO A 388 17.86 -1.84 -0.46
C PRO A 388 17.86 -0.31 -0.58
N ILE A 389 17.00 0.39 0.18
CA ILE A 389 16.88 1.84 0.19
C ILE A 389 17.76 2.44 1.28
N VAL A 390 18.76 3.22 0.88
CA VAL A 390 19.74 3.82 1.79
C VAL A 390 19.20 5.10 2.40
N LYS A 391 18.50 5.91 1.59
CA LYS A 391 18.00 7.21 2.01
C LYS A 391 16.79 7.61 1.18
N VAL A 392 15.85 8.29 1.84
CA VAL A 392 14.73 8.96 1.17
C VAL A 392 14.47 10.31 1.82
N ASN A 393 14.40 11.33 1.00
CA ASN A 393 13.96 12.67 1.36
C ASN A 393 12.70 13.02 0.58
N HIS A 394 11.84 13.87 1.15
CA HIS A 394 10.79 14.50 0.39
C HIS A 394 10.66 15.97 0.74
N ARG A 395 10.23 16.77 -0.23
CA ARG A 395 9.88 18.17 -0.06
C ARG A 395 8.62 18.47 -0.86
N VAL A 396 7.81 19.38 -0.34
CA VAL A 396 6.55 19.77 -0.96
C VAL A 396 6.61 21.27 -1.23
N GLU A 397 6.31 21.66 -2.46
CA GLU A 397 6.12 23.06 -2.84
C GLU A 397 4.64 23.30 -3.12
N GLN A 398 4.13 24.48 -2.76
CA GLN A 398 2.76 24.88 -3.07
C GLN A 398 2.77 25.86 -4.24
N PHE A 399 1.79 25.71 -5.13
CA PHE A 399 1.57 26.64 -6.23
C PHE A 399 0.08 26.83 -6.47
N SER A 400 -0.30 27.95 -7.06
CA SER A 400 -1.69 28.26 -7.36
C SER A 400 -1.92 28.30 -8.87
N GLU A 401 -2.93 27.58 -9.35
CA GLU A 401 -3.37 27.59 -10.73
C GLU A 401 -4.89 27.79 -10.80
N LYS A 402 -5.37 28.76 -11.60
CA LYS A 402 -6.81 29.08 -11.74
C LYS A 402 -7.55 29.31 -10.42
N LYS A 403 -6.91 29.99 -9.46
CA LYS A 403 -7.42 30.23 -8.08
C LYS A 403 -7.59 28.97 -7.21
N ARG A 404 -7.08 27.82 -7.64
CA ARG A 404 -6.94 26.61 -6.80
C ARG A 404 -5.48 26.46 -6.38
N GLU A 405 -5.27 25.96 -5.17
CA GLU A 405 -3.94 25.67 -4.63
C GLU A 405 -3.62 24.18 -4.80
N TYR A 406 -2.43 23.91 -5.30
CA TYR A 406 -1.91 22.57 -5.53
C TYR A 406 -0.56 22.39 -4.83
N ASP A 407 -0.27 21.15 -4.49
CA ASP A 407 1.03 20.69 -4.02
C ASP A 407 1.84 20.12 -5.21
N LYS A 408 3.16 20.26 -5.11
CA LYS A 408 4.16 19.58 -5.92
C LYS A 408 5.07 18.79 -5.00
N LEU A 409 5.09 17.47 -5.16
CA LEU A 409 5.94 16.59 -4.37
C LEU A 409 7.24 16.31 -5.12
N PHE A 410 8.37 16.49 -4.45
CA PHE A 410 9.66 15.96 -4.86
C PHE A 410 10.07 14.89 -3.87
N LEU A 411 10.32 13.68 -4.37
CA LEU A 411 10.76 12.53 -3.59
C LEU A 411 12.13 12.10 -4.11
N GLU A 412 13.17 12.35 -3.31
CA GLU A 412 14.56 12.03 -3.63
C GLU A 412 14.90 10.68 -2.98
N ILE A 413 15.38 9.73 -3.77
CA ILE A 413 15.61 8.35 -3.36
C ILE A 413 17.05 7.96 -3.68
N TRP A 414 17.71 7.27 -2.74
CA TRP A 414 19.02 6.64 -2.93
C TRP A 414 18.93 5.16 -2.59
N THR A 415 19.40 4.31 -3.49
CA THR A 415 19.42 2.85 -3.32
C THR A 415 20.86 2.34 -3.23
N ASN A 416 21.03 1.10 -2.79
CA ASN A 416 22.34 0.40 -2.83
C ASN A 416 22.65 -0.21 -4.22
N GLY A 417 21.77 -0.02 -5.20
CA GLY A 417 21.90 -0.54 -6.56
C GLY A 417 21.24 -1.89 -6.84
N VAL A 418 20.73 -2.59 -5.82
CA VAL A 418 19.96 -3.84 -6.00
C VAL A 418 18.61 -3.56 -6.66
N VAL A 419 18.02 -2.41 -6.37
CA VAL A 419 16.80 -1.91 -7.00
C VAL A 419 17.05 -0.53 -7.60
N THR A 420 16.44 -0.24 -8.74
CA THR A 420 16.48 1.13 -9.28
C THR A 420 15.56 2.02 -8.45
N PRO A 421 15.85 3.33 -8.30
CA PRO A 421 14.96 4.20 -7.55
C PRO A 421 13.56 4.32 -8.19
N GLU A 422 13.44 4.18 -9.51
CA GLU A 422 12.13 4.16 -10.20
C GLU A 422 11.32 2.91 -9.82
N ASP A 423 11.94 1.73 -9.84
CA ASP A 423 11.23 0.49 -9.51
C ASP A 423 10.86 0.43 -8.02
N ALA A 424 11.74 0.93 -7.14
CA ALA A 424 11.44 1.05 -5.73
C ALA A 424 10.19 1.92 -5.47
N VAL A 425 10.04 3.04 -6.19
CA VAL A 425 8.84 3.88 -6.11
C VAL A 425 7.61 3.11 -6.55
N LYS A 426 7.66 2.40 -7.68
CA LYS A 426 6.53 1.61 -8.18
C LYS A 426 6.09 0.56 -7.17
N THR A 427 7.03 -0.23 -6.65
CA THR A 427 6.77 -1.24 -5.62
C THR A 427 6.17 -0.58 -4.37
N SER A 428 6.72 0.56 -3.92
CA SER A 428 6.18 1.26 -2.75
C SER A 428 4.75 1.77 -2.95
N ALA A 429 4.41 2.24 -4.15
CA ALA A 429 3.07 2.71 -4.48
C ALA A 429 2.08 1.54 -4.58
N GLN A 430 2.49 0.41 -5.15
CA GLN A 430 1.68 -0.83 -5.18
C GLN A 430 1.37 -1.33 -3.76
N ILE A 431 2.40 -1.45 -2.91
CA ILE A 431 2.23 -1.84 -1.51
C ILE A 431 1.26 -0.88 -0.80
N LEU A 432 1.38 0.43 -1.03
CA LEU A 432 0.49 1.41 -0.41
C LEU A 432 -0.96 1.29 -0.90
N GLN A 433 -1.16 0.99 -2.19
CA GLN A 433 -2.47 0.80 -2.80
C GLN A 433 -3.20 -0.41 -2.22
N GLU A 434 -2.51 -1.56 -2.10
CA GLU A 434 -3.06 -2.78 -1.50
C GLU A 434 -3.57 -2.55 -0.07
N GLN A 435 -2.91 -1.67 0.67
CA GLN A 435 -3.24 -1.38 2.07
C GLN A 435 -4.41 -0.40 2.23
N ILE A 436 -4.76 0.32 1.18
CA ILE A 436 -5.92 1.20 1.13
C ILE A 436 -7.14 0.48 0.58
N ASP A 437 -6.94 -0.49 -0.31
CA ASP A 437 -8.03 -1.26 -0.93
C ASP A 437 -8.94 -1.95 0.09
N ILE A 438 -8.41 -2.34 1.26
CA ILE A 438 -9.20 -2.93 2.36
C ILE A 438 -10.29 -1.99 2.91
N PHE A 439 -10.16 -0.68 2.72
CA PHE A 439 -11.15 0.33 3.15
C PHE A 439 -12.25 0.60 2.10
N LEU A 440 -12.09 0.12 0.86
CA LEU A 440 -13.11 0.27 -0.19
C LEU A 440 -14.32 -0.64 0.06
N ASN A 441 -14.10 -1.82 0.63
CA ASN A 441 -15.14 -2.79 0.94
C ASN A 441 -15.00 -3.27 2.39
N PRO A 442 -15.34 -2.43 3.39
CA PRO A 442 -15.35 -2.87 4.77
C PRO A 442 -16.37 -4.01 4.97
N ASN A 443 -16.06 -4.95 5.87
CA ASN A 443 -16.84 -6.16 6.12
C ASN A 443 -16.96 -7.13 4.93
N SER A 444 -16.06 -7.09 3.94
CA SER A 444 -16.09 -8.05 2.83
C SER A 444 -15.89 -9.50 3.34
N PRO A 445 -16.75 -10.45 2.92
CA PRO A 445 -16.65 -11.86 3.32
C PRO A 445 -15.42 -12.56 2.74
N ASP A 446 -14.77 -11.99 1.72
CA ASP A 446 -13.45 -12.46 1.21
C ASP A 446 -12.32 -12.34 2.26
N ALA A 447 -12.61 -11.74 3.42
CA ALA A 447 -11.74 -11.66 4.59
C ALA A 447 -12.12 -12.66 5.71
N GLU A 448 -13.16 -13.46 5.52
CA GLU A 448 -13.59 -14.54 6.40
C GLU A 448 -13.58 -15.86 5.64
N ASP A 449 -12.42 -16.49 5.47
CA ASP A 449 -12.18 -17.89 5.84
C ASP A 449 -10.76 -18.31 5.40
N GLY A 450 -10.08 -19.08 6.26
CA GLY A 450 -8.94 -19.92 5.88
C GLY A 450 -9.43 -21.21 5.22
N GLY A 451 -10.50 -21.14 4.43
CA GLY A 451 -11.21 -22.24 3.81
C GLY A 451 -11.76 -21.75 2.47
N ALA A 452 -11.43 -22.48 1.41
CA ALA A 452 -11.85 -22.15 0.05
C ALA A 452 -13.37 -22.05 -0.08
N GLU A 453 -13.87 -21.00 -0.75
CA GLU A 453 -14.73 -21.09 -1.93
C GLU A 453 -14.56 -19.80 -2.77
N ALA A 454 -13.98 -19.95 -3.97
CA ALA A 454 -13.94 -18.89 -4.95
C ALA A 454 -15.33 -18.76 -5.59
N SER A 455 -16.05 -17.68 -5.29
CA SER A 455 -17.28 -17.34 -6.01
C SER A 455 -17.04 -16.17 -6.97
N GLY A 456 -16.80 -16.52 -8.23
CA GLY A 456 -17.65 -16.04 -9.34
C GLY A 456 -17.49 -14.62 -9.86
N SER A 457 -16.39 -14.32 -10.54
CA SER A 457 -16.39 -13.54 -11.80
C SER A 457 -15.02 -13.59 -12.51
N GLY A 458 -14.71 -14.68 -13.22
CA GLY A 458 -13.35 -14.83 -13.80
C GLY A 458 -13.22 -15.47 -15.18
N GLY A 459 -14.29 -16.04 -15.75
CA GLY A 459 -14.18 -16.88 -16.95
C GLY A 459 -13.63 -16.19 -18.21
N ALA A 460 -13.69 -14.86 -18.28
CA ALA A 460 -13.19 -14.10 -19.44
C ALA A 460 -11.76 -13.54 -19.26
N SER A 461 -11.30 -13.33 -18.02
CA SER A 461 -10.00 -12.69 -17.74
C SER A 461 -8.85 -13.69 -17.75
N ILE A 462 -9.07 -14.90 -17.22
CA ILE A 462 -7.99 -15.86 -17.02
C ILE A 462 -7.43 -16.45 -18.32
N LEU A 463 -8.17 -16.35 -19.42
CA LEU A 463 -7.73 -16.85 -20.73
C LEU A 463 -6.45 -16.17 -21.23
N GLN A 464 -6.15 -14.95 -20.77
CA GLN A 464 -4.95 -14.20 -21.13
C GLN A 464 -3.79 -14.40 -20.13
N ASP A 465 -4.07 -15.04 -18.99
CA ASP A 465 -3.08 -15.27 -17.94
C ASP A 465 -2.19 -16.47 -18.26
N SER A 466 -1.01 -16.51 -17.61
CA SER A 466 -0.06 -17.62 -17.75
C SER A 466 -0.65 -18.92 -17.22
N VAL A 467 -0.28 -20.04 -17.83
CA VAL A 467 -0.60 -21.40 -17.33
C VAL A 467 -0.08 -21.61 -15.89
N ASP A 468 0.91 -20.84 -15.44
CA ASP A 468 1.45 -20.90 -14.07
C ASP A 468 0.42 -20.50 -12.99
N VAL A 469 -0.61 -19.74 -13.35
CA VAL A 469 -1.72 -19.36 -12.45
C VAL A 469 -2.59 -20.57 -12.07
N LEU A 470 -2.51 -21.66 -12.83
CA LEU A 470 -3.26 -22.89 -12.57
C LEU A 470 -2.62 -23.78 -11.47
N GLU A 471 -1.50 -23.35 -10.88
CA GLU A 471 -0.79 -24.08 -9.79
C GLU A 471 -0.55 -25.57 -10.10
N LEU A 472 -0.20 -25.87 -11.35
CA LEU A 472 0.04 -27.24 -11.80
C LEU A 472 1.36 -27.78 -11.23
N SER A 473 1.45 -29.11 -11.06
CA SER A 473 2.68 -29.80 -10.69
C SER A 473 3.84 -29.44 -11.62
N SER A 474 5.06 -29.53 -11.10
CA SER A 474 6.30 -29.28 -11.86
C SER A 474 6.36 -30.10 -13.16
N ARG A 475 5.79 -31.32 -13.17
CA ARG A 475 5.69 -32.16 -14.36
C ARG A 475 4.74 -31.58 -15.40
N SER A 476 3.52 -31.20 -15.01
CA SER A 476 2.49 -30.67 -15.90
C SER A 476 2.86 -29.28 -16.44
N SER A 477 3.40 -28.40 -15.60
CA SER A 477 3.94 -27.08 -16.00
C SER A 477 5.10 -27.18 -17.00
N ASN A 478 6.05 -28.10 -16.77
CA ASN A 478 7.18 -28.28 -17.66
C ASN A 478 6.80 -28.91 -19.01
N CYS A 479 5.79 -29.79 -19.04
CA CYS A 479 5.26 -30.35 -20.28
C CYS A 479 4.62 -29.26 -21.15
N LEU A 480 3.81 -28.38 -20.56
CA LEU A 480 3.12 -27.28 -21.26
C LEU A 480 4.11 -26.23 -21.78
N ARG A 481 5.13 -25.88 -20.98
CA ARG A 481 6.23 -24.98 -21.43
C ARG A 481 7.01 -25.54 -22.61
N LYS A 482 7.34 -26.85 -22.59
CA LYS A 482 8.03 -27.52 -23.71
C LYS A 482 7.17 -27.58 -24.99
N ALA A 483 5.84 -27.68 -24.83
CA ALA A 483 4.88 -27.63 -25.94
C ALA A 483 4.58 -26.22 -26.45
N ASN A 484 5.24 -25.20 -25.86
CA ASN A 484 5.06 -23.78 -26.14
C ASN A 484 3.61 -23.30 -25.93
N ILE A 485 2.91 -23.88 -24.95
CA ILE A 485 1.59 -23.45 -24.47
C ILE A 485 1.85 -22.60 -23.22
N ARG A 486 1.64 -21.28 -23.33
CA ARG A 486 2.02 -20.32 -22.28
C ARG A 486 0.83 -19.69 -21.58
N THR A 487 -0.34 -19.67 -22.23
CA THR A 487 -1.55 -19.07 -21.66
C THR A 487 -2.65 -20.10 -21.43
N VAL A 488 -3.55 -19.81 -20.49
CA VAL A 488 -4.72 -20.66 -20.22
C VAL A 488 -5.65 -20.73 -21.43
N GLY A 489 -5.76 -19.64 -22.20
CA GLY A 489 -6.53 -19.59 -23.44
C GLY A 489 -5.96 -20.49 -24.55
N GLU A 490 -4.64 -20.60 -24.67
CA GLU A 490 -3.98 -21.56 -25.57
C GLU A 490 -4.25 -23.01 -25.13
N LEU A 491 -4.17 -23.26 -23.83
CA LEU A 491 -4.38 -24.60 -23.25
C LEU A 491 -5.79 -25.13 -23.53
N VAL A 492 -6.83 -24.32 -23.28
CA VAL A 492 -8.25 -24.70 -23.49
C VAL A 492 -8.60 -24.86 -24.98
N ASN A 493 -7.91 -24.14 -25.87
CA ASN A 493 -8.16 -24.21 -27.31
C ASN A 493 -7.31 -25.26 -28.05
N THR A 494 -6.35 -25.90 -27.37
CA THR A 494 -5.50 -26.93 -27.98
C THR A 494 -6.28 -28.23 -28.18
N PRO A 495 -6.25 -28.83 -29.39
CA PRO A 495 -6.92 -30.11 -29.64
C PRO A 495 -6.22 -31.27 -28.89
N PRO A 496 -6.98 -32.31 -28.49
CA PRO A 496 -6.46 -33.39 -27.64
C PRO A 496 -5.34 -34.19 -28.30
N GLU A 497 -5.39 -34.34 -29.63
CA GLU A 497 -4.33 -34.97 -30.45
C GLU A 497 -2.96 -34.29 -30.24
N ARG A 498 -2.94 -32.95 -30.20
CA ARG A 498 -1.69 -32.17 -30.00
C ARG A 498 -1.17 -32.26 -28.56
N LEU A 499 -2.04 -32.51 -27.59
CA LEU A 499 -1.65 -32.72 -26.19
C LEU A 499 -1.06 -34.12 -25.97
N GLN A 500 -1.52 -35.12 -26.72
CA GLN A 500 -0.97 -36.50 -26.69
C GLN A 500 0.44 -36.59 -27.27
N ASP A 501 0.77 -35.78 -28.26
CA ASP A 501 2.11 -35.74 -28.87
C ASP A 501 3.18 -35.11 -27.95
N ILE A 502 2.79 -34.52 -26.82
CA ILE A 502 3.72 -33.91 -25.86
C ILE A 502 4.44 -35.02 -25.09
N LYS A 503 5.77 -35.09 -25.23
CA LYS A 503 6.62 -36.03 -24.49
C LYS A 503 6.39 -35.87 -22.98
N SER A 504 6.08 -36.98 -22.31
CA SER A 504 5.77 -37.06 -20.86
C SER A 504 4.41 -36.49 -20.41
N PHE A 505 3.54 -36.09 -21.34
CA PHE A 505 2.12 -35.83 -21.08
C PHE A 505 1.36 -37.16 -21.05
N GLY A 506 0.42 -37.32 -20.11
CA GLY A 506 -0.32 -38.57 -19.94
C GLY A 506 -1.54 -38.38 -19.06
N LYS A 507 -2.26 -39.48 -18.80
CA LYS A 507 -3.55 -39.47 -18.07
C LYS A 507 -3.54 -38.63 -16.78
N LYS A 508 -2.54 -38.81 -15.91
CA LYS A 508 -2.42 -38.06 -14.65
C LYS A 508 -2.27 -36.54 -14.84
N SER A 509 -1.50 -36.11 -15.85
CA SER A 509 -1.36 -34.68 -16.16
C SER A 509 -2.65 -34.10 -16.75
N ALA A 510 -3.39 -34.88 -17.55
CA ALA A 510 -4.67 -34.46 -18.09
C ALA A 510 -5.78 -34.34 -17.01
N GLU A 511 -5.81 -35.27 -16.04
CA GLU A 511 -6.71 -35.20 -14.88
C GLU A 511 -6.39 -33.98 -14.00
N GLU A 512 -5.11 -33.75 -13.73
CA GLU A 512 -4.64 -32.60 -12.96
C GLU A 512 -5.01 -31.27 -13.62
N ILE A 513 -4.76 -31.14 -14.94
CA ILE A 513 -5.09 -29.92 -15.68
C ILE A 513 -6.61 -29.71 -15.74
N ASN A 514 -7.41 -30.76 -15.96
CA ASN A 514 -8.88 -30.64 -15.94
C ASN A 514 -9.40 -30.26 -14.55
N ALA A 515 -8.82 -30.79 -13.47
CA ALA A 515 -9.19 -30.42 -12.11
C ALA A 515 -8.81 -28.95 -11.80
N ALA A 516 -7.68 -28.46 -12.32
CA ALA A 516 -7.26 -27.06 -12.18
C ALA A 516 -8.14 -26.10 -13.00
N LEU A 517 -8.49 -26.46 -14.24
CA LEU A 517 -9.37 -25.67 -15.12
C LEU A 517 -10.83 -25.64 -14.63
N ALA A 518 -11.30 -26.71 -13.98
CA ALA A 518 -12.65 -26.78 -13.42
C ALA A 518 -12.88 -25.72 -12.32
N ARG A 519 -11.83 -25.26 -11.63
CA ARG A 519 -11.90 -24.16 -10.64
C ARG A 519 -12.29 -22.82 -11.28
N TYR A 520 -12.16 -22.71 -12.60
CA TYR A 520 -12.40 -21.49 -13.38
C TYR A 520 -13.53 -21.66 -14.41
N ASP A 521 -14.38 -22.68 -14.26
CA ASP A 521 -15.44 -23.06 -15.23
C ASP A 521 -14.92 -23.34 -16.65
N LEU A 522 -13.66 -23.76 -16.78
CA LEU A 522 -13.01 -24.13 -18.04
C LEU A 522 -12.82 -25.65 -18.12
N LYS A 523 -12.81 -26.21 -19.34
CA LYS A 523 -12.55 -27.63 -19.59
C LYS A 523 -11.66 -27.80 -20.82
N LEU A 524 -10.78 -28.80 -20.81
CA LEU A 524 -10.05 -29.21 -22.02
C LEU A 524 -11.01 -29.74 -23.08
N LYS A 525 -10.62 -29.61 -24.35
CA LYS A 525 -11.31 -30.27 -25.48
C LYS A 525 -10.88 -31.75 -25.51
N GLY A 526 -11.51 -32.60 -24.71
CA GLY A 526 -11.24 -34.04 -24.61
C GLY A 526 -11.42 -34.55 -23.18
N ASP A 527 -11.75 -35.83 -23.00
CA ASP A 527 -11.88 -36.41 -21.67
C ASP A 527 -10.55 -37.03 -21.22
N ALA A 528 -10.30 -37.07 -19.91
CA ALA A 528 -9.02 -37.56 -19.37
C ALA A 528 -8.74 -39.03 -19.73
N ASP A 529 -9.78 -39.81 -19.99
CA ASP A 529 -9.70 -41.21 -20.44
C ASP A 529 -9.23 -41.37 -21.89
N ASP A 530 -9.18 -40.28 -22.67
CA ASP A 530 -8.65 -40.30 -24.05
C ASP A 530 -7.12 -40.31 -24.08
N PHE A 531 -6.42 -40.13 -22.94
CA PHE A 531 -4.95 -40.04 -22.86
C PHE A 531 -4.32 -41.33 -22.32
N ALA A 532 -3.23 -41.80 -22.95
CA ALA A 532 -2.51 -43.00 -22.54
C ALA A 532 -1.86 -42.88 -21.13
N GLU A 533 -1.82 -43.97 -20.38
CA GLU A 533 -1.03 -44.07 -19.14
C GLU A 533 0.45 -44.07 -19.46
N ASN A 534 1.22 -43.20 -18.81
CA ASN A 534 2.65 -43.07 -19.02
C ASN A 534 3.40 -43.88 -17.95
N THR A 535 3.76 -45.13 -18.28
CA THR A 535 4.57 -46.02 -17.44
C THR A 535 6.05 -45.89 -17.77
N ASP A 536 6.68 -44.84 -17.27
CA ASP A 536 8.14 -44.77 -17.17
C ASP A 536 8.50 -44.66 -15.67
N ALA A 537 8.92 -45.80 -15.13
CA ALA A 537 9.54 -46.00 -13.82
C ALA A 537 11.07 -46.15 -14.00
N GLU A 538 11.81 -46.04 -12.90
CA GLU A 538 13.29 -46.12 -12.70
C GLU A 538 13.98 -44.74 -12.68
N ASP A 539 14.71 -44.31 -11.64
CA ASP A 539 15.56 -45.07 -10.70
C ASP A 539 15.44 -44.63 -9.21
N ASN A 540 15.63 -45.65 -8.36
CA ASN A 540 15.63 -45.61 -6.90
C ASN A 540 16.90 -44.99 -6.31
N LEU A 541 16.73 -44.36 -5.14
CA LEU A 541 17.77 -44.14 -4.15
C LEU A 541 18.20 -45.51 -3.58
N GLU A 542 19.47 -45.85 -3.72
CA GLU A 542 20.14 -46.81 -2.82
C GLU A 542 20.68 -46.02 -1.62
N GLU A 543 20.01 -46.18 -0.47
CA GLU A 543 20.63 -46.06 0.85
C GLU A 543 21.38 -47.39 1.11
N ASP A 544 22.69 -47.33 1.34
CA ASP A 544 23.37 -48.13 2.37
C ASP A 544 24.84 -47.67 2.54
N GLU A 545 25.18 -47.45 3.82
CA GLU A 545 26.47 -47.09 4.48
C GLU A 545 26.94 -45.62 4.53
#